data_AF-A0A7V4NFB6-F1
#
_entry.id   AF-A0A7V4NFB6-F1
#
_cell.length_a   1.000
_cell.length_b   1.000
_cell.length_c   1.000
_cell.angle_alpha   90.00
_cell.angle_beta   90.00
_cell.angle_gamma   90.00
#
_symmetry.space_group_name_H-M   'P 1'
#
loop_
_entity.id
_entity.type
_entity.pdbx_description
1 polymer ?
#
loop_
_entity_poly.entity_id
_entity_poly.type
_entity_poly.pdbx_seq_one_letter_code
_entity_poly.pdbx_strand_id
1 'polypeptide(L)'
;MRSLYSGVSGLQGFQQEIDVVSNNIANVNTIGFKGARVTYATNFSQILDISRRATDRTGGTNPKQIGYGIRVASIDKIMNQGSFQNTGKKTDLAIQGEGFFILSNGQRYFYTRAGNFDLDLNGTIVQPTTGLKLQGWVAEVDPTSGRRYVDTNKPIGSIQISAGLSMAAKQTSRMTLAGNLDARVGPEKFVIAINGYGGRTINTKVTFERDFGGLQDTFSDYQIYLGKIDANLDDKIDGKIYIKFDKFGNVVSAGAIKQKLSGTASSGTITLTEPIQQQDGNYLFIIRDSEGRIVDTLSRNVLNGSVTEAIASEKLIDGQTYFVEIAASTQEVAPLD
;
A
#
# COMPACT_ATOMS: atom_id res chain seq x y z
N MET A 1 -28.10 67.42 29.43
CA MET A 1 -28.41 66.20 30.21
C MET A 1 -27.41 65.10 29.84
N ARG A 2 -26.63 64.57 30.80
CA ARG A 2 -25.63 63.49 30.56
C ARG A 2 -26.05 62.14 31.13
N SER A 3 -26.94 62.15 32.13
CA SER A 3 -27.51 60.95 32.77
C SER A 3 -28.35 60.11 31.80
N LEU A 4 -29.17 60.76 30.95
CA LEU A 4 -29.98 60.06 29.94
C LEU A 4 -29.11 59.29 28.94
N TYR A 5 -28.02 59.89 28.46
CA TYR A 5 -27.10 59.21 27.54
C TYR A 5 -26.43 57.98 28.17
N SER A 6 -26.03 58.08 29.44
CA SER A 6 -25.49 56.92 30.17
C SER A 6 -26.54 55.81 30.32
N GLY A 7 -27.79 56.16 30.64
CA GLY A 7 -28.89 55.19 30.73
C GLY A 7 -29.23 54.52 29.40
N VAL A 8 -29.32 55.29 28.31
CA VAL A 8 -29.57 54.77 26.96
C VAL A 8 -28.42 53.87 26.49
N SER A 9 -27.16 54.24 26.75
CA SER A 9 -26.00 53.40 26.41
C SER A 9 -26.01 52.05 27.13
N GLY A 10 -26.50 52.01 28.38
CA GLY A 10 -26.69 50.77 29.12
C GLY A 10 -27.78 49.89 28.52
N LEU A 11 -28.94 50.46 28.20
CA LEU A 11 -30.05 49.73 27.55
C LEU A 11 -29.65 49.18 26.19
N GLN A 12 -28.91 49.94 25.38
CA GLN A 12 -28.41 49.48 24.08
C GLN A 12 -27.41 48.32 24.23
N GLY A 13 -26.52 48.39 25.22
CA GLY A 13 -25.60 47.29 25.53
C GLY A 13 -26.35 46.01 25.93
N PHE A 14 -27.32 46.12 26.84
CA PHE A 14 -28.13 44.98 27.27
C PHE A 14 -29.00 44.40 26.14
N GLN A 15 -29.53 45.23 25.24
CA GLN A 15 -30.24 44.73 24.07
C GLN A 15 -29.33 43.82 23.22
N GLN A 16 -28.09 44.24 23.00
CA GLN A 16 -27.14 43.46 22.20
C GLN A 16 -26.72 42.16 22.90
N GLU A 17 -26.62 42.15 24.23
CA GLU A 17 -26.44 40.91 24.99
C GLU A 17 -27.65 39.98 24.90
N ILE A 18 -28.87 40.52 25.01
CA ILE A 18 -30.10 39.73 24.82
C ILE A 18 -30.12 39.11 23.42
N ASP A 19 -29.71 39.85 22.38
CA ASP A 19 -29.66 39.32 21.01
C ASP A 19 -28.66 38.17 20.88
N VAL A 20 -27.49 38.27 21.52
CA VAL A 20 -26.47 37.22 21.52
C VAL A 20 -26.92 35.99 22.32
N VAL A 21 -27.52 36.19 23.50
CA VAL A 21 -28.07 35.10 24.31
C VAL A 21 -29.22 34.42 23.56
N SER A 22 -30.09 35.20 22.91
CA SER A 22 -31.18 34.66 22.09
C SER A 22 -30.65 33.83 20.92
N ASN A 23 -29.58 34.29 20.25
CA ASN A 23 -28.93 33.53 19.19
C ASN A 23 -28.34 32.21 19.71
N ASN A 24 -27.71 32.22 20.89
CA ASN A 24 -27.17 31.02 21.52
C ASN A 24 -28.28 30.01 21.86
N ILE A 25 -29.39 30.47 22.43
CA ILE A 25 -30.53 29.62 22.79
C ILE A 25 -31.18 29.04 21.53
N ALA A 26 -31.40 29.86 20.51
CA ALA A 26 -32.01 29.42 19.25
C ALA A 26 -31.19 28.33 18.53
N ASN A 27 -29.87 28.36 18.68
CA ASN A 27 -28.95 27.43 18.00
C ASN A 27 -28.38 26.34 18.92
N VAL A 28 -28.99 26.11 20.09
CA VAL A 28 -28.49 25.13 21.07
C VAL A 28 -28.40 23.70 20.51
N ASN A 29 -29.30 23.35 19.57
CA ASN A 29 -29.34 22.03 18.94
C ASN A 29 -28.60 21.98 17.58
N THR A 30 -28.04 23.10 17.12
CA THR A 30 -27.35 23.15 15.83
C THR A 30 -25.95 22.53 15.96
N ILE A 31 -25.68 21.50 15.14
CA ILE A 31 -24.42 20.77 15.17
C ILE A 31 -23.25 21.70 14.84
N GLY A 32 -22.21 21.66 15.67
CA GLY A 32 -21.00 22.47 15.47
C GLY A 32 -21.16 23.96 15.79
N PHE A 33 -22.29 24.38 16.35
CA PHE A 33 -22.48 25.75 16.80
C PHE A 33 -21.51 26.11 17.95
N LYS A 34 -21.03 27.35 17.94
CA LYS A 34 -20.12 27.89 18.96
C LYS A 34 -20.75 29.13 19.56
N GLY A 35 -21.11 29.03 20.83
CA GLY A 35 -21.76 30.12 21.55
C GLY A 35 -20.89 31.37 21.60
N ALA A 36 -21.52 32.53 21.60
CA ALA A 36 -20.85 33.81 21.71
C ALA A 36 -21.12 34.47 23.07
N ARG A 37 -20.19 35.31 23.53
CA ARG A 37 -20.36 36.15 24.72
C ARG A 37 -20.07 37.61 24.40
N VAL A 38 -20.77 38.52 25.08
CA VAL A 38 -20.56 39.96 24.97
C VAL A 38 -19.62 40.43 26.07
N THR A 39 -18.63 41.24 25.72
CA THR A 39 -17.74 41.91 26.68
C THR A 39 -18.03 43.41 26.65
N TYR A 40 -18.18 44.01 27.83
CA TYR A 40 -18.45 45.45 27.97
C TYR A 40 -17.17 46.24 28.30
N ALA A 41 -17.14 47.50 27.87
CA ALA A 41 -16.14 48.48 28.31
C ALA A 41 -16.82 49.78 28.71
N THR A 42 -16.26 50.45 29.72
CA THR A 42 -16.69 51.80 30.10
C THR A 42 -16.29 52.80 29.02
N ASN A 43 -17.18 53.73 28.71
CA ASN A 43 -16.82 54.87 27.85
C ASN A 43 -15.86 55.82 28.58
N PHE A 44 -15.23 56.71 27.81
CA PHE A 44 -14.38 57.76 28.35
C PHE A 44 -15.11 58.52 29.46
N SER A 45 -14.38 58.92 30.48
CA SER A 45 -14.94 59.54 31.67
C SER A 45 -14.44 60.98 31.77
N GLN A 46 -15.35 61.95 31.76
CA GLN A 46 -15.01 63.36 31.77
C GLN A 46 -14.48 63.79 33.14
N ILE A 47 -13.30 64.42 33.13
CA ILE A 47 -12.69 65.01 34.32
C ILE A 47 -13.27 66.42 34.49
N LEU A 48 -13.94 66.68 35.61
CA LEU A 48 -14.48 67.99 35.98
C LEU A 48 -13.52 68.77 36.87
N ASP A 49 -12.78 68.08 37.74
CA ASP A 49 -11.72 68.64 38.58
C ASP A 49 -10.56 67.64 38.63
N ILE A 50 -9.34 68.16 38.50
CA ILE A 50 -8.10 67.37 38.71
C ILE A 50 -7.78 67.25 40.20
N SER A 51 -7.13 66.15 40.56
CA SER A 51 -6.66 65.93 41.93
C SER A 51 -5.68 67.03 42.36
N ARG A 52 -5.77 67.50 43.60
CA ARG A 52 -4.85 68.49 44.18
C ARG A 52 -4.18 67.92 45.42
N ARG A 53 -2.87 68.11 45.54
CA ARG A 53 -2.11 67.73 46.73
C ARG A 53 -2.47 68.66 47.89
N ALA A 54 -2.35 68.14 49.11
CA ALA A 54 -2.55 68.92 50.33
C ALA A 54 -1.53 70.07 50.44
N THR A 55 -1.94 71.17 51.04
CA THR A 55 -1.10 72.33 51.38
C THR A 55 -1.20 72.61 52.88
N ASP A 56 -0.35 73.49 53.42
CA ASP A 56 -0.29 73.80 54.88
C ASP A 56 -1.62 74.30 55.48
N ARG A 57 -2.59 74.71 54.64
CA ARG A 57 -3.89 75.24 55.07
C ARG A 57 -5.10 74.41 54.65
N THR A 58 -4.93 73.43 53.75
CA THR A 58 -6.07 72.66 53.20
C THR A 58 -5.65 71.25 52.80
N GLY A 59 -6.50 70.26 53.08
CA GLY A 59 -6.30 68.86 52.69
C GLY A 59 -6.32 68.64 51.17
N GLY A 60 -5.80 67.48 50.74
CA GLY A 60 -5.83 67.07 49.33
C GLY A 60 -7.25 66.78 48.86
N THR A 61 -7.52 67.02 47.58
CA THR A 61 -8.85 66.82 46.99
C THR A 61 -8.82 65.75 45.90
N ASN A 62 -9.77 64.82 45.95
CA ASN A 62 -9.93 63.78 44.93
C ASN A 62 -10.36 64.37 43.58
N PRO A 63 -9.97 63.74 42.45
CA PRO A 63 -10.47 64.13 41.14
C PRO A 63 -11.97 63.85 41.06
N LYS A 64 -12.73 64.77 40.47
CA LYS A 64 -14.16 64.58 40.20
C LYS A 64 -14.32 64.15 38.75
N GLN A 65 -14.76 62.91 38.55
CA GLN A 65 -14.92 62.33 37.23
C GLN A 65 -16.33 61.77 37.07
N ILE A 66 -16.91 61.94 35.88
CA ILE A 66 -18.21 61.39 35.51
C ILE A 66 -18.05 60.52 34.25
N GLY A 67 -18.47 59.26 34.33
CA GLY A 67 -18.45 58.34 33.18
C GLY A 67 -19.58 58.59 32.19
N TYR A 68 -19.29 58.41 30.88
CA TYR A 68 -20.28 58.49 29.81
C TYR A 68 -20.95 57.13 29.49
N GLY A 69 -21.19 56.32 30.53
CA GLY A 69 -21.85 55.02 30.40
C GLY A 69 -20.95 53.90 29.85
N ILE A 70 -21.55 52.93 29.16
CA ILE A 70 -20.88 51.71 28.69
C ILE A 70 -20.98 51.58 27.15
N ARG A 71 -20.12 50.74 26.58
CA ARG A 71 -20.22 50.26 25.20
C ARG A 71 -19.89 48.77 25.13
N VAL A 72 -20.36 48.10 24.10
CA VAL A 72 -19.92 46.74 23.76
C VAL A 72 -18.50 46.82 23.19
N ALA A 73 -17.57 46.07 23.78
CA ALA A 73 -16.18 46.02 23.39
C ALA A 73 -15.91 44.94 22.34
N SER A 74 -16.44 43.74 22.56
CA SER A 74 -16.31 42.60 21.64
C SER A 74 -17.47 41.62 21.81
N ILE A 75 -17.67 40.80 20.77
CA ILE A 75 -18.50 39.60 20.82
C ILE A 75 -17.58 38.43 20.45
N ASP A 76 -17.25 37.62 21.44
CA ASP A 76 -16.24 36.58 21.30
C ASP A 76 -16.89 35.20 21.21
N LYS A 77 -16.40 34.35 20.29
CA LYS A 77 -16.83 32.95 20.16
C LYS A 77 -16.11 32.06 21.17
N ILE A 78 -16.87 31.23 21.88
CA ILE A 78 -16.35 30.26 22.84
C ILE A 78 -16.11 28.94 22.11
N MET A 79 -14.84 28.55 21.95
CA MET A 79 -14.43 27.38 21.15
C MET A 79 -14.39 26.05 21.90
N ASN A 80 -14.87 26.00 23.15
CA ASN A 80 -14.85 24.82 24.01
C ASN A 80 -15.47 23.58 23.34
N GLN A 81 -14.95 22.40 23.70
CA GLN A 81 -15.43 21.12 23.21
C GLN A 81 -16.80 20.80 23.83
N GLY A 82 -17.75 20.39 22.99
CA GLY A 82 -19.07 19.90 23.43
C GLY A 82 -19.08 18.39 23.62
N SER A 83 -20.18 17.87 24.19
CA SER A 83 -20.43 16.44 24.30
C SER A 83 -20.69 15.81 22.92
N PHE A 84 -20.18 14.59 22.70
CA PHE A 84 -20.48 13.82 21.50
C PHE A 84 -21.76 13.01 21.68
N GLN A 85 -22.52 12.88 20.59
CA GLN A 85 -23.71 12.04 20.49
C GLN A 85 -23.48 11.07 19.34
N ASN A 86 -23.74 9.77 19.57
CA ASN A 86 -23.59 8.78 18.51
C ASN A 86 -24.84 8.77 17.62
N THR A 87 -24.66 8.91 16.31
CA THR A 87 -25.77 8.94 15.34
C THR A 87 -25.99 7.59 14.65
N GLY A 88 -25.03 6.66 14.75
CA GLY A 88 -25.06 5.37 14.02
C GLY A 88 -24.77 5.48 12.51
N LYS A 89 -24.63 6.69 11.95
CA LYS A 89 -24.24 6.90 10.54
C LYS A 89 -22.72 6.92 10.42
N LYS A 90 -22.17 6.05 9.56
CA LYS A 90 -20.71 5.91 9.39
C LYS A 90 -20.02 7.16 8.81
N THR A 91 -20.77 8.01 8.11
CA THR A 91 -20.25 9.24 7.50
C THR A 91 -20.33 10.45 8.42
N ASP A 92 -20.99 10.32 9.59
CA ASP A 92 -21.01 11.39 10.58
C ASP A 92 -19.71 11.34 11.39
N LEU A 93 -18.96 12.42 11.33
CA LEU A 93 -17.65 12.54 11.97
C LEU A 93 -17.66 13.70 12.97
N ALA A 94 -16.89 13.56 14.04
CA ALA A 94 -16.68 14.62 15.00
C ALA A 94 -15.19 14.73 15.34
N ILE A 95 -14.70 15.96 15.51
CA ILE A 95 -13.32 16.23 15.90
C ILE A 95 -13.25 16.33 17.42
N GLN A 96 -12.36 15.54 18.03
CA GLN A 96 -11.99 15.69 19.42
C GLN A 96 -10.74 16.57 19.54
N GLY A 97 -10.89 17.73 20.19
CA GLY A 97 -9.81 18.69 20.39
C GLY A 97 -9.85 19.87 19.41
N GLU A 98 -8.68 20.41 19.09
CA GLU A 98 -8.51 21.52 18.17
C GLU A 98 -8.49 21.04 16.71
N GLY A 99 -8.98 21.87 15.78
CA GLY A 99 -9.05 21.53 14.35
C GLY A 99 -10.38 21.88 13.69
N PHE A 100 -10.43 21.81 12.37
CA PHE A 100 -11.64 22.03 11.57
C PHE A 100 -11.61 21.09 10.36
N PHE A 101 -12.79 20.69 9.88
CA PHE A 101 -12.91 20.06 8.57
C PHE A 101 -12.75 21.11 7.48
N ILE A 102 -12.05 20.75 6.41
CA ILE A 102 -11.84 21.61 5.25
C ILE A 102 -12.83 21.20 4.17
N LEU A 103 -13.65 22.15 3.74
CA LEU A 103 -14.60 21.99 2.65
C LEU A 103 -14.20 22.88 1.48
N SER A 104 -14.58 22.51 0.26
CA SER A 104 -14.36 23.35 -0.92
C SER A 104 -15.56 23.36 -1.85
N ASN A 105 -15.75 24.51 -2.50
CA ASN A 105 -16.62 24.66 -3.67
C ASN A 105 -15.83 24.61 -5.00
N GLY A 106 -14.54 24.25 -4.95
CA GLY A 106 -13.62 24.24 -6.09
C GLY A 106 -12.87 25.56 -6.32
N GLN A 107 -13.28 26.66 -5.69
CA GLN A 107 -12.62 27.97 -5.80
C GLN A 107 -12.00 28.44 -4.49
N ARG A 108 -12.65 28.12 -3.36
CA ARG A 108 -12.25 28.56 -2.03
C ARG A 108 -12.37 27.40 -1.04
N TYR A 109 -11.62 27.53 0.05
CA TYR A 109 -11.71 26.63 1.19
C TYR A 109 -12.58 27.25 2.29
N PHE A 110 -13.38 26.40 2.92
CA PHE A 110 -14.23 26.72 4.06
C PHE A 110 -13.89 25.78 5.21
N TYR A 111 -14.08 26.28 6.44
CA TYR A 111 -13.74 25.53 7.65
C TYR A 111 -15.00 25.31 8.47
N THR A 112 -15.27 24.06 8.86
CA THR A 112 -16.45 23.71 9.66
C THR A 112 -16.11 22.75 10.80
N ARG A 113 -16.88 22.83 11.89
CA ARG A 113 -16.89 21.82 12.95
C ARG A 113 -18.04 20.82 12.80
N ALA A 114 -19.04 21.13 11.95
CA ALA A 114 -20.13 20.22 11.67
C ALA A 114 -19.63 19.13 10.73
N GLY A 115 -19.64 17.88 11.20
CA GLY A 115 -19.22 16.72 10.41
C GLY A 115 -20.38 15.85 9.97
N ASN A 116 -21.52 16.46 9.64
CA ASN A 116 -22.65 15.78 9.02
C ASN A 116 -22.39 15.61 7.52
N PHE A 117 -21.72 14.52 7.13
CA PHE A 117 -21.36 14.29 5.74
C PHE A 117 -22.22 13.19 5.10
N ASP A 118 -22.33 13.25 3.78
CA ASP A 118 -22.98 12.26 2.95
C ASP A 118 -22.16 11.94 1.70
N LEU A 119 -22.49 10.83 1.05
CA LEU A 119 -21.87 10.43 -0.21
C LEU A 119 -22.77 10.88 -1.37
N ASP A 120 -22.19 11.65 -2.29
CA ASP A 120 -22.82 11.98 -3.57
C ASP A 120 -22.81 10.77 -4.53
N LEU A 121 -23.60 10.83 -5.62
CA LEU A 121 -23.65 9.83 -6.69
C LEU A 121 -22.26 9.52 -7.26
N ASN A 122 -21.38 10.52 -7.31
CA ASN A 122 -20.00 10.38 -7.78
C ASN A 122 -19.05 9.76 -6.72
N GLY A 123 -19.58 9.26 -5.60
CA GLY A 123 -18.79 8.76 -4.47
C GLY A 123 -18.01 9.84 -3.72
N THR A 124 -18.26 11.13 -4.00
CA THR A 124 -17.58 12.23 -3.31
C THR A 124 -18.23 12.47 -1.95
N ILE A 125 -17.44 12.67 -0.90
CA ILE A 125 -17.99 13.06 0.40
C ILE A 125 -18.35 14.55 0.37
N VAL A 126 -19.62 14.86 0.62
CA VAL A 126 -20.18 16.21 0.58
C VAL A 126 -20.93 16.52 1.87
N GLN A 127 -21.04 17.79 2.21
CA GLN A 127 -21.98 18.24 3.23
C GLN A 127 -23.35 18.46 2.58
N PRO A 128 -24.43 17.76 2.99
CA PRO A 128 -25.72 17.78 2.29
C PRO A 128 -26.42 19.14 2.37
N THR A 129 -26.15 19.94 3.41
CA THR A 129 -26.78 21.26 3.59
C THR A 129 -26.20 22.34 2.68
N THR A 130 -24.92 22.25 2.32
CA THR A 130 -24.21 23.29 1.56
C THR A 130 -23.75 22.81 0.18
N GLY A 131 -23.72 21.50 -0.06
CA GLY A 131 -23.17 20.88 -1.28
C GLY A 131 -21.64 20.96 -1.37
N LEU A 132 -20.96 21.44 -0.33
CA LEU A 132 -19.51 21.58 -0.34
C LEU A 132 -18.83 20.22 -0.19
N LYS A 133 -17.70 20.04 -0.89
CA LYS A 133 -16.94 18.79 -0.93
C LYS A 133 -15.92 18.73 0.20
N LEU A 134 -15.87 17.62 0.93
CA LEU A 134 -14.84 17.38 1.95
C LEU A 134 -13.47 17.20 1.30
N GLN A 135 -12.49 17.93 1.81
CA GLN A 135 -11.11 17.88 1.33
C GLN A 135 -10.25 16.98 2.22
N GLY A 136 -9.26 16.34 1.61
CA GLY A 136 -8.25 15.52 2.26
C GLY A 136 -7.28 14.93 1.25
N TRP A 137 -6.50 13.96 1.69
CA TRP A 137 -5.58 13.23 0.82
C TRP A 137 -6.26 12.00 0.26
N VAL A 138 -6.16 11.81 -1.05
CA VAL A 138 -6.69 10.63 -1.74
C VAL A 138 -5.61 9.55 -1.74
N ALA A 139 -6.01 8.29 -1.55
CA ALA A 139 -5.09 7.17 -1.59
C ALA A 139 -4.64 6.89 -3.03
N GLU A 140 -3.34 6.76 -3.22
CA GLU A 140 -2.72 6.40 -4.49
C GLU A 140 -2.24 4.94 -4.46
N VAL A 141 -2.16 4.32 -5.63
CA VAL A 141 -1.63 2.96 -5.77
C VAL A 141 -0.17 3.05 -6.17
N ASP A 142 0.70 2.43 -5.38
CA ASP A 142 2.10 2.27 -5.73
C ASP A 142 2.22 1.36 -6.98
N PRO A 143 2.81 1.83 -8.09
CA PRO A 143 2.93 1.07 -9.34
C PRO A 143 3.79 -0.19 -9.21
N THR A 144 4.68 -0.28 -8.21
CA THR A 144 5.59 -1.43 -8.05
C THR A 144 5.04 -2.46 -7.06
N SER A 145 4.48 -2.02 -5.93
CA SER A 145 3.98 -2.94 -4.90
C SER A 145 2.49 -3.26 -5.04
N GLY A 146 1.72 -2.42 -5.74
CA GLY A 146 0.25 -2.48 -5.80
C GLY A 146 -0.43 -2.13 -4.48
N ARG A 147 0.31 -1.59 -3.49
CA ARG A 147 -0.24 -1.18 -2.20
C ARG A 147 -0.84 0.22 -2.33
N ARG A 148 -1.96 0.44 -1.64
CA ARG A 148 -2.54 1.77 -1.50
C ARG A 148 -1.84 2.50 -0.36
N TYR A 149 -1.40 3.72 -0.61
CA TYR A 149 -0.82 4.60 0.41
C TYR A 149 -1.43 5.99 0.28
N VAL A 150 -1.41 6.76 1.37
CA VAL A 150 -1.86 8.15 1.40
C VAL A 150 -0.62 9.01 1.59
N ASP A 151 -0.32 9.85 0.61
CA ASP A 151 0.78 10.81 0.69
C ASP A 151 0.28 12.14 1.26
N THR A 152 0.73 12.48 2.46
CA THR A 152 0.36 13.72 3.16
C THR A 152 1.13 14.95 2.69
N ASN A 153 2.18 14.78 1.88
CA ASN A 153 2.95 15.90 1.32
C ASN A 153 2.30 16.49 0.07
N LYS A 154 1.31 15.79 -0.51
CA LYS A 154 0.57 16.27 -1.67
C LYS A 154 -0.48 17.31 -1.30
N PRO A 155 -0.88 18.19 -2.24
CA PRO A 155 -1.99 19.09 -2.01
C PRO A 155 -3.27 18.30 -1.71
N ILE A 156 -4.07 18.82 -0.80
CA ILE A 156 -5.38 18.25 -0.49
C ILE A 156 -6.32 18.38 -1.70
N GLY A 157 -7.13 17.36 -1.93
CA GLY A 157 -8.15 17.30 -2.97
C GLY A 157 -9.49 16.83 -2.41
N SER A 158 -10.50 16.77 -3.26
CA SER A 158 -11.83 16.29 -2.84
C SER A 158 -11.77 14.78 -2.60
N ILE A 159 -12.25 14.33 -1.44
CA ILE A 159 -12.25 12.90 -1.10
C ILE A 159 -13.32 12.19 -1.93
N GLN A 160 -12.89 11.25 -2.76
CA GLN A 160 -13.77 10.41 -3.57
C GLN A 160 -13.60 8.93 -3.20
N ILE A 161 -14.70 8.31 -2.79
CA ILE A 161 -14.84 6.90 -2.49
C ILE A 161 -15.80 6.32 -3.54
N SER A 162 -15.28 6.00 -4.72
CA SER A 162 -16.10 5.38 -5.76
C SER A 162 -16.48 3.95 -5.37
N ALA A 163 -17.76 3.74 -5.11
CA ALA A 163 -18.37 2.42 -5.00
C ALA A 163 -18.37 1.76 -6.39
N GLY A 164 -17.32 1.01 -6.70
CA GLY A 164 -17.12 0.43 -8.02
C GLY A 164 -15.67 0.41 -8.51
N LEU A 165 -14.71 0.84 -7.69
CA LEU A 165 -13.30 0.60 -7.98
C LEU A 165 -13.03 -0.91 -7.97
N SER A 166 -13.10 -1.52 -9.15
CA SER A 166 -12.60 -2.87 -9.37
C SER A 166 -11.11 -2.88 -9.06
N MET A 167 -10.69 -3.73 -8.13
CA MET A 167 -9.28 -3.92 -7.88
C MET A 167 -8.69 -4.66 -9.08
N ALA A 168 -7.67 -4.07 -9.70
CA ALA A 168 -6.93 -4.74 -10.75
C ALA A 168 -6.35 -6.06 -10.20
N ALA A 169 -6.46 -7.11 -11.01
CA ALA A 169 -5.86 -8.38 -10.70
C ALA A 169 -4.34 -8.25 -10.53
N LYS A 170 -3.80 -8.84 -9.46
CA LYS A 170 -2.35 -8.96 -9.28
C LYS A 170 -1.89 -10.32 -9.84
N GLN A 171 -0.97 -10.30 -10.79
CA GLN A 171 -0.37 -11.52 -11.32
C GLN A 171 0.42 -12.25 -10.22
N THR A 172 0.25 -13.57 -10.12
CA THR A 172 1.05 -14.41 -9.24
C THR A 172 2.52 -14.32 -9.64
N SER A 173 3.39 -13.88 -8.72
CA SER A 173 4.82 -13.68 -9.00
C SER A 173 5.70 -14.85 -8.56
N ARG A 174 5.26 -15.64 -7.58
CA ARG A 174 6.00 -16.80 -7.05
C ARG A 174 5.03 -17.92 -6.67
N MET A 175 5.49 -19.16 -6.85
CA MET A 175 4.80 -20.37 -6.43
C MET A 175 5.83 -21.30 -5.80
N THR A 176 5.50 -21.88 -4.64
CA THR A 176 6.34 -22.88 -3.95
C THR A 176 5.60 -24.21 -4.00
N LEU A 177 6.29 -25.27 -4.42
CA LEU A 177 5.77 -26.62 -4.49
C LEU A 177 6.57 -27.51 -3.55
N ALA A 178 5.89 -28.32 -2.74
CA ALA A 178 6.49 -29.30 -1.85
C ALA A 178 5.68 -30.60 -1.91
N GLY A 179 6.35 -31.74 -1.95
CA GLY A 179 5.74 -33.06 -2.02
C GLY A 179 6.78 -34.16 -1.94
N ASN A 180 6.32 -35.39 -1.69
CA ASN A 180 7.18 -36.57 -1.63
C ASN A 180 7.13 -37.32 -2.97
N LEU A 181 8.28 -37.79 -3.45
CA LEU A 181 8.41 -38.61 -4.64
C LEU A 181 8.81 -40.03 -4.21
N ASP A 182 8.11 -41.06 -4.68
CA ASP A 182 8.53 -42.45 -4.43
C ASP A 182 9.74 -42.80 -5.33
N ALA A 183 10.76 -43.41 -4.73
CA ALA A 183 11.97 -43.84 -5.42
C ALA A 183 11.76 -45.06 -6.34
N ARG A 184 10.63 -45.76 -6.26
CA ARG A 184 10.40 -47.03 -6.98
C ARG A 184 9.47 -46.91 -8.18
N VAL A 185 8.57 -45.94 -8.16
CA VAL A 185 7.58 -45.70 -9.21
C VAL A 185 7.76 -44.30 -9.79
N GLY A 186 7.53 -44.16 -11.10
CA GLY A 186 7.40 -42.84 -11.70
C GLY A 186 6.31 -42.06 -10.93
N PRO A 187 6.54 -40.79 -10.59
CA PRO A 187 5.64 -40.06 -9.72
C PRO A 187 4.30 -39.78 -10.40
N GLU A 188 3.23 -39.81 -9.60
CA GLU A 188 1.87 -39.62 -10.10
C GLU A 188 1.65 -38.21 -10.64
N LYS A 189 0.77 -38.11 -11.63
CA LYS A 189 0.36 -36.82 -12.21
C LYS A 189 -0.47 -36.09 -11.15
N PHE A 190 -0.03 -34.90 -10.73
CA PHE A 190 -0.87 -34.05 -9.92
C PHE A 190 -1.18 -32.74 -10.63
N VAL A 191 -2.42 -32.29 -10.47
CA VAL A 191 -2.94 -31.06 -11.09
C VAL A 191 -3.04 -30.01 -10.01
N ILE A 192 -2.44 -28.85 -10.26
CA ILE A 192 -2.61 -27.67 -9.42
C ILE A 192 -3.48 -26.67 -10.18
N ALA A 193 -4.60 -26.31 -9.58
CA ALA A 193 -5.38 -25.17 -10.05
C ALA A 193 -4.67 -23.88 -9.62
N ILE A 194 -4.07 -23.15 -10.57
CA ILE A 194 -3.56 -21.81 -10.31
C ILE A 194 -4.71 -20.84 -10.53
N ASN A 195 -5.21 -20.27 -9.44
CA ASN A 195 -6.18 -19.20 -9.51
C ASN A 195 -5.46 -17.89 -9.84
N GLY A 196 -5.57 -17.45 -11.09
CA GLY A 196 -5.32 -16.06 -11.45
C GLY A 196 -6.45 -15.17 -10.93
N TYR A 197 -6.12 -14.00 -10.39
CA TYR A 197 -7.15 -13.01 -10.08
C TYR A 197 -7.75 -12.49 -11.40
N GLY A 198 -9.08 -12.46 -11.52
CA GLY A 198 -9.79 -12.32 -12.80
C GLY A 198 -10.63 -13.54 -13.18
N GLY A 199 -10.73 -14.54 -12.30
CA GLY A 199 -11.66 -15.66 -12.42
C GLY A 199 -11.28 -16.72 -13.45
N ARG A 200 -10.26 -16.47 -14.27
CA ARG A 200 -9.67 -17.47 -15.15
C ARG A 200 -8.62 -18.26 -14.38
N THR A 201 -9.06 -19.37 -13.81
CA THR A 201 -8.16 -20.40 -13.27
C THR A 201 -7.44 -21.07 -14.42
N ILE A 202 -6.12 -21.11 -14.32
CA ILE A 202 -5.28 -21.89 -15.20
C ILE A 202 -4.92 -23.15 -14.43
N ASN A 203 -5.47 -24.29 -14.84
CA ASN A 203 -5.07 -25.57 -14.28
C ASN A 203 -3.71 -25.92 -14.85
N THR A 204 -2.69 -25.87 -14.00
CA THR A 204 -1.33 -26.27 -14.33
C THR A 204 -1.09 -27.68 -13.82
N LYS A 205 -0.79 -28.57 -14.74
CA LYS A 205 -0.45 -29.95 -14.42
C LYS A 205 1.06 -30.04 -14.31
N VAL A 206 1.53 -30.56 -13.18
CA VAL A 206 2.95 -30.83 -12.97
C VAL A 206 3.11 -32.34 -12.95
N THR A 207 3.88 -32.85 -13.89
CA THR A 207 4.19 -34.27 -13.98
C THR A 207 5.67 -34.45 -13.77
N PHE A 208 6.02 -35.28 -12.81
CA PHE A 208 7.41 -35.68 -12.65
C PHE A 208 7.61 -37.03 -13.36
N GLU A 209 8.81 -37.24 -13.84
CA GLU A 209 9.21 -38.48 -14.48
C GLU A 209 10.62 -38.78 -14.00
N ARG A 210 10.82 -40.00 -13.48
CA ARG A 210 12.16 -40.47 -13.19
C ARG A 210 12.81 -40.84 -14.51
N ASP A 211 13.98 -40.28 -14.76
CA ASP A 211 14.75 -40.57 -15.95
C ASP A 211 15.78 -41.66 -15.65
N PHE A 212 15.74 -42.74 -16.41
CA PHE A 212 16.49 -43.98 -16.15
C PHE A 212 17.83 -44.07 -16.91
N GLY A 213 18.35 -42.96 -17.42
CA GLY A 213 19.59 -42.95 -18.19
C GLY A 213 20.87 -43.05 -17.34
N GLY A 214 21.70 -44.07 -17.64
CA GLY A 214 23.12 -44.17 -17.29
C GLY A 214 23.47 -44.55 -15.85
N LEU A 215 22.64 -44.19 -14.88
CA LEU A 215 22.78 -44.60 -13.48
C LEU A 215 21.73 -45.66 -13.16
N GLN A 216 21.93 -46.85 -13.71
CA GLN A 216 21.04 -48.01 -13.51
C GLN A 216 21.02 -48.53 -12.07
N ASP A 217 21.88 -48.02 -11.18
CA ASP A 217 21.95 -48.53 -9.83
C ASP A 217 20.95 -47.84 -8.91
N THR A 218 20.20 -48.65 -8.17
CA THR A 218 19.31 -48.20 -7.09
C THR A 218 20.10 -47.44 -6.01
N PHE A 219 21.43 -47.57 -6.02
CA PHE A 219 22.41 -46.95 -5.13
C PHE A 219 23.40 -45.99 -5.83
N SER A 220 23.04 -45.40 -6.97
CA SER A 220 23.84 -44.31 -7.53
C SER A 220 23.94 -43.14 -6.53
N ASP A 221 25.06 -42.39 -6.57
CA ASP A 221 25.30 -41.26 -5.64
C ASP A 221 24.21 -40.17 -5.74
N TYR A 222 23.46 -40.12 -6.85
CA TYR A 222 22.38 -39.18 -7.06
C TYR A 222 21.25 -39.72 -7.96
N GLN A 223 20.02 -39.27 -7.68
CA GLN A 223 18.84 -39.53 -8.50
C GLN A 223 18.30 -38.21 -9.08
N ILE A 224 17.91 -38.20 -10.36
CA ILE A 224 17.38 -37.00 -11.03
C ILE A 224 15.94 -37.25 -11.46
N TYR A 225 15.05 -36.36 -11.04
CA TYR A 225 13.66 -36.28 -11.48
C TYR A 225 13.48 -35.09 -12.40
N LEU A 226 12.88 -35.32 -13.56
CA LEU A 226 12.50 -34.27 -14.49
C LEU A 226 11.01 -33.97 -14.28
N GLY A 227 10.67 -32.71 -14.00
CA GLY A 227 9.29 -32.23 -13.99
C GLY A 227 8.94 -31.53 -15.30
N LYS A 228 7.77 -31.83 -15.85
CA LYS A 228 7.12 -31.12 -16.95
C LYS A 228 5.95 -30.33 -16.39
N ILE A 229 5.83 -29.08 -16.82
CA ILE A 229 4.77 -28.16 -16.44
C ILE A 229 3.94 -27.87 -17.68
N ASP A 230 2.69 -28.30 -17.67
CA ASP A 230 1.73 -28.06 -18.73
C ASP A 230 0.74 -27.00 -18.24
N ALA A 231 0.75 -25.80 -18.82
CA ALA A 231 -0.02 -24.69 -18.26
C ALA A 231 -1.45 -24.61 -18.76
N ASN A 232 -1.97 -25.47 -19.66
CA ASN A 232 -3.34 -25.28 -20.20
C ASN A 232 -4.13 -26.55 -20.54
N LEU A 233 -3.89 -27.70 -19.89
CA LEU A 233 -4.51 -29.00 -20.22
C LEU A 233 -4.27 -29.52 -21.67
N ASP A 234 -3.70 -28.71 -22.57
CA ASP A 234 -3.42 -29.07 -23.97
C ASP A 234 -2.22 -30.04 -24.13
N ASP A 235 -1.74 -30.66 -23.04
CA ASP A 235 -0.52 -31.48 -22.96
C ASP A 235 0.73 -30.82 -23.61
N LYS A 236 0.70 -29.49 -23.77
CA LYS A 236 1.81 -28.68 -24.24
C LYS A 236 2.69 -28.28 -23.06
N ILE A 237 3.95 -28.70 -23.13
CA ILE A 237 4.96 -28.40 -22.10
C ILE A 237 5.35 -26.92 -22.21
N ASP A 238 4.93 -26.12 -21.23
CA ASP A 238 5.26 -24.69 -21.11
C ASP A 238 6.51 -24.46 -20.25
N GLY A 239 6.89 -25.44 -19.42
CA GLY A 239 8.11 -25.38 -18.63
C GLY A 239 8.64 -26.76 -18.25
N LYS A 240 9.95 -26.85 -18.01
CA LYS A 240 10.59 -28.04 -17.47
C LYS A 240 11.43 -27.67 -16.25
N ILE A 241 11.43 -28.55 -15.26
CA ILE A 241 12.20 -28.43 -14.02
C ILE A 241 12.99 -29.71 -13.79
N TYR A 242 14.06 -29.65 -13.00
CA TYR A 242 14.79 -30.81 -12.54
C TYR A 242 14.95 -30.75 -11.02
N ILE A 243 15.01 -31.92 -10.39
CA ILE A 243 15.34 -32.08 -8.98
C ILE A 243 16.36 -33.21 -8.88
N LYS A 244 17.50 -32.93 -8.25
CA LYS A 244 18.55 -33.90 -7.96
C LYS A 244 18.53 -34.23 -6.47
N PHE A 245 18.36 -35.50 -6.16
CA PHE A 245 18.47 -36.04 -4.81
C PHE A 245 19.81 -36.74 -4.61
N ASP A 246 20.35 -36.71 -3.39
CA ASP A 246 21.45 -37.59 -2.99
C ASP A 246 20.95 -39.01 -2.69
N LYS A 247 21.87 -39.92 -2.40
CA LYS A 247 21.56 -41.29 -1.98
C LYS A 247 20.73 -41.41 -0.68
N PHE A 248 20.57 -40.32 0.06
CA PHE A 248 19.80 -40.27 1.31
C PHE A 248 18.44 -39.59 1.14
N GLY A 249 18.09 -39.13 -0.06
CA GLY A 249 16.80 -38.47 -0.35
C GLY A 249 16.79 -36.96 -0.05
N ASN A 250 17.93 -36.34 0.22
CA ASN A 250 18.02 -34.88 0.36
C ASN A 250 18.13 -34.22 -1.02
N VAL A 251 17.48 -33.07 -1.20
CA VAL A 251 17.59 -32.29 -2.43
C VAL A 251 18.96 -31.61 -2.47
N VAL A 252 19.81 -32.01 -3.42
CA VAL A 252 21.15 -31.43 -3.66
C VAL A 252 21.05 -30.19 -4.56
N SER A 253 20.17 -30.24 -5.56
CA SER A 253 19.94 -29.11 -6.48
C SER A 253 18.58 -29.22 -7.15
N ALA A 254 17.88 -28.11 -7.33
CA ALA A 254 16.58 -28.10 -8.02
C ALA A 254 16.37 -26.78 -8.76
N GLY A 255 15.99 -26.83 -10.03
CA GLY A 255 15.85 -25.62 -10.83
C GLY A 255 15.00 -25.79 -12.08
N ALA A 256 14.80 -24.69 -12.80
CA ALA A 256 14.14 -24.70 -14.10
C ALA A 256 15.15 -24.92 -15.22
N ILE A 257 14.79 -25.73 -16.21
CA ILE A 257 15.51 -25.85 -17.47
C ILE A 257 15.18 -24.63 -18.31
N LYS A 258 16.23 -23.89 -18.71
CA LYS A 258 16.11 -22.60 -19.39
C LYS A 258 16.26 -22.72 -20.89
N GLN A 259 17.02 -23.71 -21.36
CA GLN A 259 17.26 -23.94 -22.79
C GLN A 259 17.54 -25.41 -23.06
N LYS A 260 17.17 -25.88 -24.25
CA LYS A 260 17.55 -27.18 -24.80
C LYS A 260 18.29 -26.95 -26.11
N LEU A 261 19.45 -27.56 -26.27
CA LEU A 261 20.31 -27.48 -27.45
C LEU A 261 20.59 -28.89 -27.96
N SER A 262 20.84 -29.05 -29.26
CA SER A 262 21.37 -30.29 -29.84
C SER A 262 22.83 -30.11 -30.19
N GLY A 263 23.61 -31.18 -30.15
CA GLY A 263 25.02 -31.18 -30.55
C GLY A 263 25.49 -32.55 -30.98
N THR A 264 26.61 -32.61 -31.68
CA THR A 264 27.25 -33.86 -32.10
C THR A 264 28.55 -34.03 -31.34
N ALA A 265 28.80 -35.22 -30.81
CA ALA A 265 30.06 -35.52 -30.15
C ALA A 265 31.15 -35.85 -31.18
N SER A 266 32.31 -35.24 -31.01
CA SER A 266 33.53 -35.55 -31.75
C SER A 266 34.73 -35.45 -30.80
N SER A 267 35.58 -36.47 -30.80
CA SER A 267 36.75 -36.60 -29.90
C SER A 267 36.41 -36.38 -28.42
N GLY A 268 35.28 -36.92 -27.95
CA GLY A 268 34.84 -36.78 -26.55
C GLY A 268 34.36 -35.38 -26.14
N THR A 269 34.12 -34.48 -27.10
CA THR A 269 33.55 -33.14 -26.89
C THR A 269 32.26 -32.94 -27.67
N ILE A 270 31.24 -32.32 -27.06
CA ILE A 270 30.00 -31.96 -27.76
C ILE A 270 30.17 -30.59 -28.42
N THR A 271 30.00 -30.55 -29.74
CA THR A 271 29.81 -29.30 -30.49
C THR A 271 28.32 -28.98 -30.54
N LEU A 272 27.91 -27.85 -29.96
CA LEU A 272 26.51 -27.40 -29.97
C LEU A 272 26.13 -26.82 -31.34
N THR A 273 24.90 -27.12 -31.78
CA THR A 273 24.35 -26.67 -33.07
C THR A 273 23.91 -25.21 -33.03
N GLU A 274 23.53 -24.73 -31.85
CA GLU A 274 23.10 -23.35 -31.59
C GLU A 274 23.84 -22.77 -30.38
N PRO A 275 24.06 -21.44 -30.35
CA PRO A 275 24.72 -20.78 -29.22
C PRO A 275 23.84 -20.75 -27.97
N ILE A 276 24.48 -20.65 -26.81
CA ILE A 276 23.80 -20.55 -25.51
C ILE A 276 23.17 -19.16 -25.37
N GLN A 277 21.89 -19.12 -25.05
CA GLN A 277 21.11 -17.90 -24.84
C GLN A 277 20.81 -17.72 -23.35
N GLN A 278 21.85 -17.70 -22.51
CA GLN A 278 21.74 -17.55 -21.06
C GLN A 278 22.61 -16.38 -20.57
N GLN A 279 22.18 -15.72 -19.49
CA GLN A 279 23.00 -14.73 -18.80
C GLN A 279 24.18 -15.40 -18.08
N ASP A 280 25.13 -14.58 -17.65
CA ASP A 280 26.31 -15.08 -16.94
C ASP A 280 25.91 -15.73 -15.61
N GLY A 281 26.43 -16.92 -15.36
CA GLY A 281 26.09 -17.68 -14.17
C GLY A 281 26.50 -19.15 -14.21
N ASN A 282 26.39 -19.81 -13.07
CA ASN A 282 26.63 -21.25 -12.98
C ASN A 282 25.37 -22.02 -13.38
N TYR A 283 25.54 -22.99 -14.27
CA TYR A 283 24.45 -23.82 -14.80
C TYR A 283 24.81 -25.30 -14.72
N LEU A 284 23.79 -26.13 -14.56
CA LEU A 284 23.89 -27.57 -14.73
C LEU A 284 23.56 -27.94 -16.17
N PHE A 285 24.47 -28.64 -16.82
CA PHE A 285 24.34 -29.19 -18.15
C PHE A 285 23.98 -30.66 -18.03
N ILE A 286 22.78 -31.02 -18.49
CA ILE A 286 22.30 -32.39 -18.53
C ILE A 286 22.45 -32.89 -19.97
N ILE A 287 23.32 -33.87 -20.17
CA ILE A 287 23.62 -34.44 -21.49
C ILE A 287 22.78 -35.69 -21.68
N ARG A 288 22.07 -35.76 -22.81
CA ARG A 288 21.19 -36.85 -23.18
C ARG A 288 21.58 -37.44 -24.52
N ASP A 289 21.45 -38.76 -24.68
CA ASP A 289 21.60 -39.42 -25.98
C ASP A 289 20.38 -39.18 -26.90
N SER A 290 20.43 -39.73 -28.12
CA SER A 290 19.37 -39.67 -29.12
C SER A 290 18.08 -40.38 -28.70
N GLU A 291 18.16 -41.30 -27.74
CA GLU A 291 17.02 -41.99 -27.11
C GLU A 291 16.48 -41.22 -25.90
N GLY A 292 17.09 -40.08 -25.56
CA GLY A 292 16.68 -39.19 -24.49
C GLY A 292 17.21 -39.57 -23.11
N ARG A 293 18.04 -40.60 -22.97
CA ARG A 293 18.61 -41.04 -21.70
C ARG A 293 19.72 -40.11 -21.26
N ILE A 294 19.80 -39.78 -19.98
CA ILE A 294 20.92 -39.04 -19.40
C ILE A 294 22.20 -39.87 -19.50
N VAL A 295 23.22 -39.28 -20.11
CA VAL A 295 24.55 -39.86 -20.28
C VAL A 295 25.50 -39.29 -19.23
N ASP A 296 25.40 -37.98 -19.00
CA ASP A 296 26.23 -37.30 -18.02
C ASP A 296 25.61 -35.98 -17.55
N THR A 297 26.10 -35.47 -16.42
CA THR A 297 25.69 -34.17 -15.86
C THR A 297 26.91 -33.39 -15.40
N LEU A 298 27.05 -32.14 -15.87
CA LEU A 298 28.21 -31.31 -15.62
C LEU A 298 27.79 -29.92 -15.12
N SER A 299 28.45 -29.40 -14.09
CA SER A 299 28.31 -28.01 -13.69
C SER A 299 29.33 -27.16 -14.44
N ARG A 300 28.90 -26.07 -15.07
CA ARG A 300 29.76 -25.13 -15.81
C ARG A 300 29.24 -23.71 -15.68
N ASN A 301 30.19 -22.76 -15.67
CA ASN A 301 29.89 -21.33 -15.72
C ASN A 301 29.71 -20.90 -17.18
N VAL A 302 28.64 -20.17 -17.46
CA VAL A 302 28.41 -19.50 -18.75
C VAL A 302 28.85 -18.06 -18.58
N LEU A 303 29.72 -17.59 -19.48
CA LEU A 303 30.24 -16.21 -19.49
C LEU A 303 30.09 -15.64 -20.91
N ASN A 304 29.49 -14.45 -21.04
CA ASN A 304 29.25 -13.77 -22.31
C ASN A 304 28.52 -14.64 -23.37
N GLY A 305 27.59 -15.50 -22.94
CA GLY A 305 26.82 -16.37 -23.83
C GLY A 305 27.60 -17.55 -24.44
N SER A 306 28.79 -17.84 -23.93
CA SER A 306 29.58 -19.01 -24.33
C SER A 306 30.01 -19.84 -23.11
N VAL A 307 30.08 -21.17 -23.26
CA VAL A 307 30.86 -21.98 -22.31
C VAL A 307 32.32 -21.82 -22.72
N THR A 308 33.17 -21.44 -21.77
CA THR A 308 34.59 -21.17 -22.03
C THR A 308 35.37 -22.44 -22.41
N GLU A 309 34.79 -23.63 -22.19
CA GLU A 309 35.34 -24.93 -22.51
C GLU A 309 34.30 -25.79 -23.23
N ALA A 310 34.73 -26.57 -24.23
CA ALA A 310 33.86 -27.55 -24.87
C ALA A 310 33.29 -28.52 -23.82
N ILE A 311 32.03 -28.93 -23.97
CA ILE A 311 31.39 -29.87 -23.04
C ILE A 311 32.01 -31.25 -23.27
N ALA A 312 33.07 -31.53 -22.52
CA ALA A 312 33.84 -32.78 -22.58
C ALA A 312 33.33 -33.77 -21.52
N SER A 313 33.13 -35.02 -21.94
CA SER A 313 32.81 -36.11 -21.03
C SER A 313 33.36 -37.43 -21.59
N GLU A 314 34.00 -38.21 -20.72
CA GLU A 314 34.54 -39.53 -21.06
C GLU A 314 33.45 -40.56 -21.43
N LYS A 315 32.18 -40.23 -21.16
CA LYS A 315 31.01 -41.07 -21.45
C LYS A 315 30.42 -40.85 -22.84
N LEU A 316 31.01 -39.96 -23.64
CA LEU A 316 30.54 -39.63 -24.98
C LEU A 316 31.14 -40.57 -26.03
N ILE A 317 30.31 -40.96 -26.98
CA ILE A 317 30.69 -41.79 -28.12
C ILE A 317 30.71 -40.89 -29.37
N ASP A 318 31.83 -40.89 -30.07
CA ASP A 318 32.03 -40.08 -31.26
C ASP A 318 31.03 -40.41 -32.38
N GLY A 319 30.51 -39.37 -33.03
CA GLY A 319 29.55 -39.48 -34.13
C GLY A 319 28.09 -39.61 -33.71
N GLN A 320 27.80 -39.70 -32.41
CA GLN A 320 26.43 -39.68 -31.90
C GLN A 320 25.90 -38.26 -31.67
N THR A 321 24.60 -38.09 -31.86
CA THR A 321 23.89 -36.84 -31.57
C THR A 321 23.39 -36.84 -30.14
N TYR A 322 23.69 -35.77 -29.41
CA TYR A 322 23.29 -35.57 -28.02
C TYR A 322 22.41 -34.33 -27.89
N PHE A 323 21.54 -34.34 -26.89
CA PHE A 323 20.79 -33.16 -26.45
C PHE A 323 21.37 -32.65 -25.14
N VAL A 324 21.58 -31.34 -25.06
CA VAL A 324 22.10 -30.66 -23.88
C VAL A 324 21.00 -29.75 -23.33
N GLU A 325 20.51 -30.05 -22.13
CA GLU A 325 19.57 -29.20 -21.40
C GLU A 325 20.35 -28.35 -20.39
N ILE A 326 20.19 -27.03 -20.46
CA ILE A 326 20.84 -26.07 -19.57
C ILE A 326 19.84 -25.67 -18.50
N ALA A 327 20.20 -25.94 -17.25
CA ALA A 327 19.34 -25.71 -16.11
C ALA A 327 20.00 -24.77 -15.11
N ALA A 328 19.20 -23.87 -14.52
CA ALA A 328 19.71 -22.96 -13.52
C ALA A 328 20.23 -23.76 -12.32
N SER A 329 21.51 -23.58 -11.96
CA SER A 329 22.02 -24.02 -10.66
C SER A 329 21.55 -22.99 -9.64
N THR A 330 20.49 -23.31 -8.92
CA THR A 330 20.23 -22.63 -7.66
C THR A 330 21.34 -22.99 -6.68
N GLN A 331 21.81 -21.97 -5.96
CA GLN A 331 22.70 -22.11 -4.82
C GLN A 331 22.16 -23.15 -3.83
N GLU A 332 23.09 -23.79 -3.11
CA GLU A 332 22.82 -24.55 -1.89
C GLU A 332 21.67 -23.92 -1.12
N VAL A 333 20.64 -24.72 -0.85
CA VAL A 333 19.59 -24.35 0.08
C VAL A 333 20.28 -24.17 1.43
N ALA A 334 20.43 -22.92 1.87
CA ALA A 334 20.85 -22.63 3.23
C ALA A 334 19.90 -23.37 4.19
N PRO A 335 20.43 -24.03 5.23
CA PRO A 335 19.59 -24.67 6.23
C PRO A 335 18.64 -23.62 6.82
N LEU A 336 17.37 -23.97 6.90
CA LEU A 336 16.37 -23.19 7.63
C LEU A 336 16.77 -23.27 9.11
N ASP A 337 17.20 -22.13 9.68
CA ASP A 337 17.17 -21.91 11.13
C ASP A 337 15.71 -21.91 11.64
#